data_AF-A0A9D9BEA8-F1
#
_entry.id   AF-A0A9D9BEA8-F1
#
_cell.length_a   1.000
_cell.length_b   1.000
_cell.length_c   1.000
_cell.angle_alpha   90.00
_cell.angle_beta   90.00
_cell.angle_gamma   90.00
#
_symmetry.space_group_name_H-M   'P 1'
#
loop_
_entity.id
_entity.type
_entity.pdbx_description
1 polymer ?
#
loop_
_entity_poly.entity_id
_entity_poly.type
_entity_poly.pdbx_seq_one_letter_code
_entity_poly.pdbx_strand_id
1 'polypeptide(L)'
;MGKYEFKMQRLFLRHVLAEGARIEADRGQANYLMNVLRLKDGDYILVFNGSDGEWLAKVASGGRRECALLVMEQTREQTERNDLMYLFAPLKHARLDYMVQKAVEMGVGSLKPVMTQHTQTSRVNLERMEANVIEAAEQCGVLSIPEVQAPQPLKDVLEVWPEAQPGRRLLFCDEAEGSHNPLMTLAQMKDTGAPPLAVLIGPEGGFSEDERTLLRSLDFVSAIPLGPRILRADTAAVAALAVIQATVGDWT
;
A
#
# COMPACT_ATOMS: atom_id res chain seq x y z
N MET A 1 -1.54 12.06 -18.96
CA MET A 1 -0.98 10.71 -18.72
C MET A 1 0.49 10.76 -19.10
N GLY A 2 1.39 10.92 -18.12
CA GLY A 2 2.83 11.00 -18.38
C GLY A 2 3.33 9.73 -19.08
N LYS A 3 4.26 9.87 -20.02
CA LYS A 3 4.90 8.72 -20.67
C LYS A 3 5.62 7.91 -19.60
N TYR A 4 5.06 6.77 -19.19
CA TYR A 4 5.72 5.84 -18.28
C TYR A 4 6.89 5.18 -19.02
N GLU A 5 8.10 5.38 -18.53
CA GLU A 5 9.29 4.72 -19.06
C GLU A 5 9.52 3.38 -18.34
N PHE A 6 8.74 2.36 -18.72
CA PHE A 6 8.74 1.02 -18.11
C PHE A 6 10.05 0.22 -18.22
N LYS A 7 11.06 0.73 -18.93
CA LYS A 7 12.33 0.03 -19.13
C LYS A 7 13.41 0.40 -18.13
N MET A 8 13.36 1.61 -17.57
CA MET A 8 14.35 2.03 -16.60
C MET A 8 14.00 1.47 -15.22
N GLN A 9 15.04 1.05 -14.51
CA GLN A 9 14.91 0.65 -13.11
C GLN A 9 14.55 1.88 -12.27
N ARG A 10 13.86 1.65 -11.15
CA ARG A 10 13.43 2.69 -10.22
C ARG A 10 14.03 2.37 -8.86
N LEU A 11 14.54 3.38 -8.17
CA LEU A 11 15.12 3.24 -6.84
C LEU A 11 14.57 4.30 -5.90
N PHE A 12 14.06 3.87 -4.75
CA PHE A 12 13.67 4.75 -3.68
C PHE A 12 14.89 5.22 -2.88
N LEU A 13 14.94 6.52 -2.60
CA LEU A 13 15.99 7.16 -1.81
C LEU A 13 15.38 7.91 -0.63
N ARG A 14 16.04 7.86 0.54
CA ARG A 14 15.65 8.66 1.73
C ARG A 14 16.23 10.09 1.72
N HIS A 15 16.73 10.54 0.57
CA HIS A 15 17.38 11.85 0.41
C HIS A 15 16.39 12.84 -0.21
N VAL A 16 16.59 14.13 0.06
CA VAL A 16 15.92 15.20 -0.70
C VAL A 16 16.44 15.15 -2.15
N LEU A 17 15.54 15.23 -3.12
CA LEU A 17 15.86 15.17 -4.55
C LEU A 17 15.69 16.56 -5.17
N ALA A 18 16.72 17.02 -5.87
CA ALA A 18 16.72 18.27 -6.61
C ALA A 18 17.71 18.18 -7.78
N GLU A 19 17.49 18.99 -8.81
CA GLU A 19 18.39 19.07 -9.96
C GLU A 19 19.83 19.35 -9.52
N GLY A 20 20.77 18.56 -10.04
CA GLY A 20 22.20 18.67 -9.73
C GLY A 20 22.63 18.06 -8.39
N ALA A 21 21.71 17.53 -7.58
CA ALA A 21 22.06 16.87 -6.33
C ALA A 21 22.93 15.63 -6.59
N ARG A 22 23.98 15.46 -5.78
CA ARG A 22 24.82 14.27 -5.79
C ARG A 22 24.55 13.44 -4.55
N ILE A 23 24.06 12.22 -4.74
CA ILE A 23 23.67 11.30 -3.68
C ILE A 23 24.68 10.15 -3.64
N GLU A 24 25.38 10.03 -2.53
CA GLU A 24 26.33 8.92 -2.31
C GLU A 24 25.56 7.68 -1.86
N ALA A 25 25.59 6.63 -2.67
CA ALA A 25 24.91 5.38 -2.33
C ALA A 25 25.50 4.80 -1.04
N ASP A 26 24.64 4.25 -0.17
CA ASP A 26 25.14 3.42 0.92
C ASP A 26 25.65 2.07 0.39
N ARG A 27 26.23 1.25 1.27
CA ARG A 27 26.82 -0.04 0.86
C ARG A 27 25.78 -1.00 0.26
N GLY A 28 24.54 -1.00 0.79
CA GLY A 28 23.46 -1.84 0.29
C GLY A 28 23.00 -1.38 -1.09
N GLN A 29 22.77 -0.07 -1.24
CA GLN A 29 22.40 0.55 -2.51
C GLN A 29 23.47 0.37 -3.58
N ALA A 30 24.75 0.57 -3.26
CA ALA A 30 25.86 0.36 -4.18
C ALA A 30 25.93 -1.10 -4.66
N ASN A 31 25.77 -2.07 -3.75
CA ASN A 31 25.72 -3.48 -4.11
C ASN A 31 24.52 -3.80 -5.03
N TYR A 32 23.35 -3.25 -4.72
CA TYR A 32 22.16 -3.43 -5.56
C TYR A 32 22.37 -2.84 -6.97
N LEU A 33 22.81 -1.58 -7.07
CA LEU A 33 23.04 -0.89 -8.34
C LEU A 33 24.12 -1.58 -9.20
N MET A 34 25.26 -1.94 -8.61
CA MET A 34 26.43 -2.42 -9.35
C MET A 34 26.44 -3.94 -9.57
N ASN A 35 25.93 -4.74 -8.63
CA ASN A 35 26.02 -6.19 -8.69
C ASN A 35 24.69 -6.86 -9.07
N VAL A 36 23.56 -6.34 -8.58
CA VAL A 36 22.23 -6.88 -8.89
C VAL A 36 21.73 -6.33 -10.22
N LEU A 37 21.66 -5.00 -10.36
CA LEU A 37 21.23 -4.35 -11.59
C LEU A 37 22.33 -4.26 -12.65
N ARG A 38 23.60 -4.41 -12.24
CA ARG A 38 24.78 -4.39 -13.13
C ARG A 38 24.94 -3.09 -13.91
N LEU A 39 24.54 -1.98 -13.30
CA LEU A 39 24.71 -0.65 -13.86
C LEU A 39 26.18 -0.25 -13.85
N LYS A 40 26.57 0.55 -14.84
CA LYS A 40 27.92 1.07 -15.06
C LYS A 40 27.93 2.58 -14.90
N ASP A 41 29.13 3.14 -14.79
CA ASP A 41 29.34 4.57 -14.90
C ASP A 41 28.73 5.08 -16.21
N GLY A 42 27.89 6.10 -16.11
CA GLY A 42 27.19 6.66 -17.25
C GLY A 42 25.77 6.15 -17.49
N ASP A 43 25.38 5.03 -16.87
CA ASP A 43 24.03 4.49 -16.99
C ASP A 43 23.00 5.37 -16.26
N TYR A 44 21.73 5.25 -16.64
CA TYR A 44 20.63 6.03 -16.06
C TYR A 44 19.65 5.14 -15.30
N ILE A 45 19.10 5.70 -14.23
CA ILE A 45 18.05 5.10 -13.41
C ILE A 45 17.06 6.19 -13.02
N LEU A 46 15.82 5.80 -12.71
CA LEU A 46 14.84 6.69 -12.09
C LEU A 46 14.96 6.63 -10.58
N VAL A 47 14.88 7.78 -9.91
CA VAL A 47 14.90 7.87 -8.44
C VAL A 47 13.72 8.69 -7.94
N PHE A 48 13.20 8.32 -6.78
CA PHE A 48 12.11 9.01 -6.12
C PHE A 48 12.23 8.86 -4.60
N ASN A 49 11.55 9.71 -3.83
CA ASN A 49 11.62 9.70 -2.37
C ASN A 49 10.26 9.84 -1.67
N GLY A 50 9.18 9.87 -2.44
CA GLY A 50 7.81 10.01 -1.93
C GLY A 50 7.36 11.43 -1.60
N SER A 51 8.18 12.45 -1.86
CA SER A 51 7.80 13.86 -1.68
C SER A 51 8.19 14.79 -2.83
N ASP A 52 9.27 14.49 -3.55
CA ASP A 52 9.89 15.43 -4.49
C ASP A 52 9.63 15.04 -5.96
N GLY A 53 8.80 14.03 -6.20
CA GLY A 53 8.54 13.47 -7.51
C GLY A 53 9.57 12.43 -7.95
N GLU A 54 9.59 12.15 -9.25
CA GLU A 54 10.51 11.21 -9.88
C GLU A 54 11.53 11.96 -10.74
N TRP A 55 12.77 11.50 -10.68
CA TRP A 55 13.92 12.16 -11.29
C TRP A 55 14.76 11.16 -12.07
N LEU A 56 15.31 11.61 -13.20
CA LEU A 56 16.36 10.88 -13.90
C LEU A 56 17.67 11.09 -13.14
N ALA A 57 18.35 10.01 -12.79
CA ALA A 57 19.66 10.05 -12.16
C ALA A 57 20.69 9.29 -12.99
N LYS A 58 21.88 9.86 -13.12
CA LYS A 58 23.02 9.24 -13.78
C LYS A 58 23.89 8.54 -12.74
N VAL A 59 24.20 7.27 -12.96
CA VAL A 59 25.18 6.53 -12.18
C VAL A 59 26.56 7.11 -12.44
N ALA A 60 27.20 7.56 -11.37
CA ALA A 60 28.55 8.07 -11.37
C ALA A 60 29.41 7.18 -10.47
N SER A 61 30.48 6.63 -11.03
CA SER A 61 31.55 6.00 -10.28
C SER A 61 32.09 7.01 -9.26
N GLY A 62 31.94 6.68 -7.98
CA GLY A 62 32.28 7.56 -6.86
C GLY A 62 33.75 7.41 -6.48
N GLY A 63 34.35 8.49 -5.96
CA GLY A 63 35.72 8.47 -5.43
C GLY A 63 35.89 7.51 -4.25
N ARG A 64 35.49 7.92 -3.03
CA ARG A 64 35.73 7.13 -1.79
C ARG A 64 34.71 6.01 -1.53
N ARG A 65 33.56 6.03 -2.22
CA ARG A 65 32.52 4.99 -2.24
C ARG A 65 32.35 4.53 -3.67
N GLU A 66 32.06 3.24 -3.87
CA GLU A 66 32.05 2.60 -5.19
C GLU A 66 30.94 3.10 -6.14
N CYS A 67 29.93 3.85 -5.67
CA CYS A 67 28.80 4.32 -6.48
C CYS A 67 28.14 5.59 -5.93
N ALA A 68 27.79 6.53 -6.81
CA ALA A 68 26.97 7.71 -6.53
C ALA A 68 25.94 7.95 -7.64
N LEU A 69 24.90 8.71 -7.34
CA LEU A 69 23.84 9.10 -8.26
C LEU A 69 23.85 10.62 -8.42
N LEU A 70 23.97 11.10 -9.65
CA LEU A 70 23.80 12.51 -9.99
C LEU A 70 22.37 12.72 -10.47
N VAL A 71 21.57 13.43 -9.67
CA VAL A 71 20.19 13.79 -10.01
C VAL A 71 20.21 14.84 -11.12
N MET A 72 19.49 14.57 -12.20
CA MET A 72 19.43 15.41 -13.39
C MET A 72 18.08 16.12 -13.46
N GLU A 73 17.19 15.68 -14.34
CA GLU A 73 15.89 16.32 -14.57
C GLU A 73 14.75 15.59 -13.85
N GLN A 74 13.72 16.34 -13.47
CA GLN A 74 12.48 15.77 -12.95
C GLN A 74 11.67 15.18 -14.12
N THR A 75 11.34 13.90 -14.05
CA THR A 75 10.58 13.20 -15.08
C THR A 75 9.09 13.13 -14.77
N ARG A 76 8.71 13.16 -13.48
CA ARG A 76 7.32 13.28 -13.01
C ARG A 76 7.24 14.12 -11.75
N GLU A 77 6.21 14.95 -11.67
CA GLU A 77 5.83 15.65 -10.44
C GLU A 77 5.39 14.65 -9.36
N GLN A 78 5.48 15.06 -8.11
CA GLN A 78 4.97 14.28 -6.99
C GLN A 78 3.46 14.08 -7.13
N THR A 79 3.02 12.82 -7.09
CA THR A 79 1.59 12.50 -7.05
C THR A 79 1.03 12.77 -5.67
N GLU A 80 -0.28 13.04 -5.59
CA GLU A 80 -0.98 13.07 -4.31
C GLU A 80 -0.88 11.71 -3.60
N ARG A 81 -1.09 11.71 -2.28
CA ARG A 81 -1.17 10.46 -1.53
C ARG A 81 -2.51 9.79 -1.80
N ASN A 82 -2.47 8.49 -2.05
CA ASN A 82 -3.70 7.71 -2.09
C ASN A 82 -4.38 7.78 -0.71
N ASP A 83 -5.71 7.81 -0.70
CA ASP A 83 -6.48 7.95 0.55
C ASP A 83 -6.93 6.61 1.12
N LEU A 84 -7.05 5.56 0.29
CA LEU A 84 -7.59 4.27 0.69
C LEU A 84 -6.75 3.63 1.81
N MET A 85 -7.39 3.40 2.95
CA MET A 85 -6.76 2.76 4.10
C MET A 85 -7.03 1.26 4.12
N TYR A 86 -5.99 0.46 4.36
CA TYR A 86 -6.11 -0.99 4.42
C TYR A 86 -5.85 -1.54 5.82
N LEU A 87 -6.91 -1.95 6.51
CA LEU A 87 -6.85 -2.70 7.76
C LEU A 87 -6.85 -4.19 7.47
N PHE A 88 -5.93 -4.93 8.08
CA PHE A 88 -5.85 -6.38 7.85
C PHE A 88 -5.38 -7.15 9.08
N ALA A 89 -5.93 -8.35 9.26
CA ALA A 89 -5.39 -9.30 10.21
C ALA A 89 -4.07 -9.89 9.66
N PRO A 90 -2.95 -9.84 10.41
CA PRO A 90 -1.68 -10.40 9.95
C PRO A 90 -1.75 -11.89 9.62
N LEU A 91 -1.35 -12.23 8.39
CA LEU A 91 -1.19 -13.62 7.96
C LEU A 91 0.24 -14.13 8.22
N LYS A 92 0.43 -15.44 8.11
CA LYS A 92 1.77 -16.04 8.19
C LYS A 92 2.68 -15.50 7.08
N HIS A 93 3.93 -15.19 7.46
CA HIS A 93 4.96 -14.45 6.71
C HIS A 93 4.80 -14.33 5.19
N ALA A 94 4.93 -15.43 4.43
CA ALA A 94 4.95 -15.36 2.96
C ALA A 94 3.67 -14.76 2.35
N ARG A 95 2.52 -14.92 3.01
CA ARG A 95 1.26 -14.30 2.55
C ARG A 95 1.17 -12.83 2.93
N LEU A 96 1.73 -12.45 4.06
CA LEU A 96 1.79 -11.05 4.48
C LEU A 96 2.60 -10.22 3.48
N ASP A 97 3.78 -10.70 3.08
CA ASP A 97 4.60 -9.99 2.08
C ASP A 97 3.83 -9.81 0.76
N TYR A 98 3.19 -10.88 0.28
CA TYR A 98 2.35 -10.84 -0.92
C TYR A 98 1.22 -9.80 -0.79
N MET A 99 0.50 -9.80 0.33
CA MET A 99 -0.62 -8.86 0.55
C MET A 99 -0.15 -7.41 0.61
N VAL A 100 0.98 -7.13 1.25
CA VAL A 100 1.56 -5.79 1.28
C VAL A 100 1.89 -5.32 -0.14
N GLN A 101 2.57 -6.15 -0.93
CA GLN A 101 2.89 -5.82 -2.32
C GLN A 101 1.63 -5.53 -3.14
N LYS A 102 0.62 -6.41 -3.05
CA LYS A 102 -0.63 -6.22 -3.79
C LYS A 102 -1.45 -5.03 -3.32
N ALA A 103 -1.41 -4.69 -2.04
CA ALA A 103 -2.06 -3.50 -1.55
C ALA A 103 -1.45 -2.23 -2.17
N VAL A 104 -0.11 -2.13 -2.24
CA VAL A 104 0.57 -1.01 -2.89
C VAL A 104 0.23 -0.94 -4.38
N GLU A 105 0.28 -2.07 -5.10
CA GLU A 105 -0.11 -2.14 -6.52
C GLU A 105 -1.56 -1.71 -6.75
N MET A 106 -2.46 -1.95 -5.78
CA MET A 106 -3.87 -1.57 -5.83
C MET A 106 -4.12 -0.16 -5.30
N GLY A 107 -3.09 0.64 -5.05
CA GLY A 107 -3.24 2.05 -4.71
C GLY A 107 -3.70 2.33 -3.28
N VAL A 108 -3.36 1.48 -2.30
CA VAL A 108 -3.57 1.85 -0.89
C VAL A 108 -2.67 3.03 -0.50
N GLY A 109 -3.14 3.90 0.37
CA GLY A 109 -2.37 4.99 0.97
C GLY A 109 -1.76 4.66 2.32
N SER A 110 -2.37 3.73 3.04
CA SER A 110 -1.88 3.28 4.35
C SER A 110 -2.27 1.83 4.62
N LEU A 111 -1.40 1.13 5.34
CA LEU A 111 -1.57 -0.25 5.76
C LEU A 111 -1.51 -0.32 7.30
N LYS A 112 -2.59 -0.82 7.92
CA LYS A 112 -2.69 -0.98 9.37
C LYS A 112 -2.96 -2.43 9.74
N PRO A 113 -1.98 -3.14 10.32
CA PRO A 113 -2.24 -4.46 10.88
C PRO A 113 -3.19 -4.33 12.08
N VAL A 114 -4.25 -5.13 12.14
CA VAL A 114 -5.18 -5.17 13.26
C VAL A 114 -5.26 -6.57 13.86
N MET A 115 -5.20 -6.66 15.19
CA MET A 115 -5.29 -7.94 15.89
C MET A 115 -6.76 -8.26 16.15
N THR A 116 -7.25 -9.31 15.50
CA THR A 116 -8.59 -9.88 15.68
C THR A 116 -8.54 -11.12 16.57
N GLN A 117 -9.69 -11.61 17.03
CA GLN A 117 -9.77 -12.79 17.90
C GLN A 117 -9.14 -14.05 17.26
N HIS A 118 -9.31 -14.22 15.94
CA HIS A 118 -8.78 -15.38 15.21
C HIS A 118 -7.41 -15.12 14.55
N THR A 119 -6.75 -14.01 14.88
CA THR A 119 -5.41 -13.70 14.35
C THR A 119 -4.38 -14.67 14.90
N GLN A 120 -3.70 -15.40 14.01
CA GLN A 120 -2.73 -16.44 14.40
C GLN A 120 -1.31 -15.92 14.57
N THR A 121 -1.01 -14.72 14.05
CA THR A 121 0.33 -14.12 14.10
C THR A 121 0.29 -12.88 14.97
N SER A 122 0.95 -12.92 16.13
CA SER A 122 0.97 -11.80 17.08
C SER A 122 2.07 -10.78 16.80
N ARG A 123 3.12 -11.15 16.04
CA ARG A 123 4.27 -10.27 15.78
C ARG A 123 4.37 -9.90 14.30
N VAL A 124 4.24 -8.60 14.04
CA VAL A 124 4.44 -8.00 12.71
C VAL A 124 5.82 -7.37 12.67
N ASN A 125 6.60 -7.69 11.63
CA ASN A 125 7.88 -7.03 11.38
C ASN A 125 7.64 -5.80 10.49
N LEU A 126 7.57 -4.62 11.11
CA LEU A 126 7.29 -3.37 10.41
C LEU A 126 8.39 -2.98 9.42
N GLU A 127 9.66 -3.19 9.78
CA GLU A 127 10.79 -2.90 8.88
C GLU A 127 10.71 -3.72 7.58
N ARG A 128 10.35 -5.00 7.71
CA ARG A 128 10.13 -5.87 6.53
C ARG A 128 8.93 -5.42 5.71
N MET A 129 7.83 -4.99 6.37
CA MET A 129 6.67 -4.47 5.65
C MET A 129 7.01 -3.19 4.89
N GLU A 130 7.72 -2.24 5.52
CA GLU A 130 8.20 -1.03 4.87
C GLU A 130 9.08 -1.35 3.66
N ALA A 131 9.99 -2.31 3.79
CA ALA A 131 10.81 -2.76 2.67
C ALA A 131 9.96 -3.32 1.51
N ASN A 132 8.95 -4.15 1.80
CA ASN A 132 8.03 -4.66 0.79
C ASN A 132 7.19 -3.56 0.14
N VAL A 133 6.78 -2.54 0.91
CA VAL A 133 6.03 -1.39 0.38
C VAL A 133 6.90 -0.61 -0.61
N ILE A 134 8.15 -0.34 -0.23
CA ILE A 134 9.11 0.38 -1.08
C ILE A 134 9.39 -0.42 -2.36
N GLU A 135 9.69 -1.71 -2.24
CA GLU A 135 9.95 -2.58 -3.40
C GLU A 135 8.73 -2.62 -4.34
N ALA A 136 7.52 -2.73 -3.80
CA ALA A 136 6.31 -2.71 -4.60
C ALA A 136 6.12 -1.36 -5.32
N ALA A 137 6.39 -0.23 -4.66
CA ALA A 137 6.30 1.10 -5.26
C ALA A 137 7.36 1.32 -6.36
N GLU A 138 8.59 0.81 -6.16
CA GLU A 138 9.63 0.77 -7.19
C GLU A 138 9.16 0.02 -8.44
N GLN A 139 8.47 -1.12 -8.26
CA GLN A 139 7.96 -1.93 -9.38
C GLN A 139 6.72 -1.35 -10.07
N CYS A 140 5.72 -0.87 -9.31
CA CYS A 140 4.42 -0.49 -9.85
C CYS A 140 4.33 0.98 -10.29
N GLY A 141 5.31 1.81 -9.93
CA GLY A 141 5.37 3.19 -10.41
C GLY A 141 4.72 4.24 -9.48
N VAL A 142 4.25 3.82 -8.32
CA VAL A 142 3.72 4.70 -7.26
C VAL A 142 4.85 5.57 -6.72
N LEU A 143 4.63 6.89 -6.67
CA LEU A 143 5.59 7.82 -6.07
C LEU A 143 5.30 8.02 -4.60
N SER A 144 4.04 8.21 -4.24
CA SER A 144 3.58 8.38 -2.86
C SER A 144 3.65 7.07 -2.08
N ILE A 145 4.75 6.85 -1.34
CA ILE A 145 4.93 5.64 -0.53
C ILE A 145 3.81 5.50 0.52
N PRO A 146 3.08 4.37 0.52
CA PRO A 146 2.05 4.10 1.53
C PRO A 146 2.61 4.04 2.95
N GLU A 147 1.86 4.57 3.92
CA GLU A 147 2.23 4.53 5.32
C GLU A 147 2.04 3.12 5.91
N VAL A 148 3.05 2.60 6.60
CA VAL A 148 2.93 1.37 7.40
C VAL A 148 2.69 1.74 8.86
N GLN A 149 1.50 1.44 9.37
CA GLN A 149 1.12 1.75 10.76
C GLN A 149 1.43 0.60 11.72
N ALA A 150 1.60 0.94 12.99
CA ALA A 150 1.83 -0.05 14.05
C ALA A 150 0.62 -0.97 14.26
N PRO A 151 0.82 -2.26 14.60
CA PRO A 151 -0.25 -3.19 14.89
C PRO A 151 -1.04 -2.76 16.14
N GLN A 152 -2.37 -2.85 16.09
CA GLN A 152 -3.24 -2.50 17.21
C GLN A 152 -4.44 -3.48 17.30
N PRO A 153 -5.00 -3.78 18.50
CA PRO A 153 -6.24 -4.54 18.61
C PRO A 153 -7.37 -3.89 17.82
N LEU A 154 -8.17 -4.70 17.10
CA LEU A 154 -9.28 -4.18 16.27
C LEU A 154 -10.25 -3.33 17.10
N LYS A 155 -10.59 -3.79 18.32
CA LYS A 155 -11.49 -3.07 19.22
C LYS A 155 -11.01 -1.65 19.51
N ASP A 156 -9.72 -1.50 19.86
CA ASP A 156 -9.13 -0.22 20.20
C ASP A 156 -9.09 0.73 18.99
N VAL A 157 -8.91 0.18 17.78
CA VAL A 157 -8.98 0.97 16.53
C VAL A 157 -10.39 1.48 16.29
N LEU A 158 -11.41 0.65 16.51
CA LEU A 158 -12.81 1.00 16.30
C LEU A 158 -13.32 2.00 17.36
N GLU A 159 -12.84 1.90 18.60
CA GLU A 159 -13.25 2.77 19.71
C GLU A 159 -12.93 4.25 19.47
N VAL A 160 -11.78 4.55 18.86
CA VAL A 160 -11.33 5.93 18.56
C VAL A 160 -11.54 6.32 17.09
N TRP A 161 -12.20 5.47 16.30
CA TRP A 161 -12.35 5.66 14.86
C TRP A 161 -13.06 6.97 14.50
N PRO A 162 -14.18 7.36 15.14
CA PRO A 162 -14.89 8.59 14.77
C PRO A 162 -14.03 9.85 14.90
N GLU A 163 -13.18 9.91 15.93
CA GLU A 163 -12.26 11.02 16.17
C GLU A 163 -11.01 10.95 15.29
N ALA A 164 -10.44 9.75 15.12
CA ALA A 164 -9.20 9.55 14.38
C ALA A 164 -9.38 9.57 12.86
N GLN A 165 -10.55 9.18 12.36
CA GLN A 165 -10.88 9.06 10.93
C GLN A 165 -12.25 9.68 10.62
N PRO A 166 -12.43 10.99 10.88
CA PRO A 166 -13.73 11.65 10.76
C PRO A 166 -14.27 11.54 9.33
N GLY A 167 -15.50 11.05 9.21
CA GLY A 167 -16.17 10.88 7.93
C GLY A 167 -15.68 9.70 7.08
N ARG A 168 -14.68 8.92 7.53
CA ARG A 168 -14.19 7.73 6.81
C ARG A 168 -15.11 6.54 7.03
N ARG A 169 -15.57 5.91 5.95
CA ARG A 169 -16.35 4.66 5.99
C ARG A 169 -15.40 3.46 6.04
N LEU A 170 -15.65 2.52 6.96
CA LEU A 170 -14.96 1.25 7.03
C LEU A 170 -15.78 0.15 6.34
N LEU A 171 -15.25 -0.39 5.24
CA LEU A 171 -15.81 -1.53 4.54
C LEU A 171 -15.23 -2.81 5.12
N PHE A 172 -16.01 -3.63 5.82
CA PHE A 172 -15.53 -4.95 6.26
C PHE A 172 -16.08 -6.05 5.35
N CYS A 173 -15.20 -6.93 4.90
CA CYS A 173 -15.59 -8.03 4.04
C CYS A 173 -16.10 -9.20 4.87
N ASP A 174 -17.36 -9.59 4.66
CA ASP A 174 -18.01 -10.68 5.39
C ASP A 174 -18.76 -11.61 4.43
N GLU A 175 -18.41 -12.89 4.47
CA GLU A 175 -19.07 -13.94 3.71
C GLU A 175 -20.52 -14.22 4.16
N ALA A 176 -20.88 -13.80 5.38
CA ALA A 176 -22.20 -14.01 5.95
C ALA A 176 -23.27 -12.99 5.48
N GLU A 177 -22.89 -12.06 4.60
CA GLU A 177 -23.82 -11.06 4.08
C GLU A 177 -24.92 -11.71 3.20
N GLY A 178 -26.16 -11.24 3.34
CA GLY A 178 -27.31 -11.82 2.62
C GLY A 178 -27.27 -11.64 1.10
N SER A 179 -26.39 -10.79 0.58
CA SER A 179 -26.11 -10.59 -0.84
C SER A 179 -24.73 -11.15 -1.18
N HIS A 180 -24.52 -11.53 -2.45
CA HIS A 180 -23.20 -11.90 -2.97
C HIS A 180 -22.54 -10.77 -3.79
N ASN A 181 -23.24 -9.66 -4.02
CA ASN A 181 -22.78 -8.60 -4.92
C ASN A 181 -22.27 -7.37 -4.15
N PRO A 182 -20.95 -7.07 -4.14
CA PRO A 182 -20.41 -5.87 -3.50
C PRO A 182 -20.81 -4.57 -4.20
N LEU A 183 -21.18 -4.64 -5.48
CA LEU A 183 -21.38 -3.44 -6.31
C LEU A 183 -22.60 -2.63 -5.88
N MET A 184 -23.59 -3.23 -5.22
CA MET A 184 -24.76 -2.49 -4.76
C MET A 184 -24.38 -1.42 -3.73
N THR A 185 -23.64 -1.83 -2.69
CA THR A 185 -23.15 -0.92 -1.64
C THR A 185 -22.19 0.11 -2.21
N LEU A 186 -21.27 -0.31 -3.08
CA LEU A 186 -20.26 0.58 -3.65
C LEU A 186 -20.85 1.59 -4.64
N ALA A 187 -21.78 1.18 -5.50
CA ALA A 187 -22.45 2.10 -6.43
C ALA A 187 -23.26 3.16 -5.69
N GLN A 188 -23.96 2.78 -4.61
CA GLN A 188 -24.68 3.74 -3.78
C GLN A 188 -23.75 4.79 -3.15
N MET A 189 -22.55 4.39 -2.72
CA MET A 189 -21.53 5.32 -2.23
C MET A 189 -21.03 6.24 -3.34
N LYS A 190 -20.84 5.73 -4.56
CA LYS A 190 -20.46 6.53 -5.72
C LYS A 190 -21.48 7.65 -5.98
N ASP A 191 -22.77 7.30 -6.02
CA ASP A 191 -23.86 8.22 -6.36
C ASP A 191 -24.05 9.34 -5.32
N THR A 192 -23.66 9.08 -4.07
CA THR A 192 -23.80 10.03 -2.95
C THR A 192 -22.55 10.86 -2.68
N GLY A 193 -21.50 10.70 -3.50
CA GLY A 193 -20.18 11.24 -3.23
C GLY A 193 -19.45 10.38 -2.22
N ALA A 194 -18.62 9.45 -2.72
CA ALA A 194 -17.97 8.45 -1.88
C ALA A 194 -17.15 9.14 -0.76
N PRO A 195 -17.36 8.77 0.51
CA PRO A 195 -16.51 9.26 1.59
C PRO A 195 -15.10 8.68 1.44
N PRO A 196 -14.11 9.22 2.20
CA PRO A 196 -12.86 8.49 2.44
C PRO A 196 -13.15 7.04 2.86
N LEU A 197 -12.40 6.08 2.33
CA LEU A 197 -12.65 4.67 2.56
C LEU A 197 -11.52 4.00 3.34
N ALA A 198 -11.90 3.04 4.16
CA ALA A 198 -11.02 2.00 4.67
C ALA A 198 -11.60 0.64 4.31
N VAL A 199 -10.76 -0.37 4.10
CA VAL A 199 -11.18 -1.77 3.97
C VAL A 199 -10.58 -2.60 5.08
N LEU A 200 -11.38 -3.48 5.69
CA LEU A 200 -11.01 -4.41 6.73
C LEU A 200 -11.10 -5.85 6.23
N ILE A 201 -9.97 -6.55 6.23
CA ILE A 201 -9.87 -7.96 5.87
C ILE A 201 -9.45 -8.79 7.08
N GLY A 202 -10.25 -9.79 7.43
CA GLY A 202 -9.99 -10.71 8.55
C GLY A 202 -8.96 -11.80 8.23
N PRO A 203 -8.60 -12.64 9.23
CA PRO A 203 -7.68 -13.76 9.04
C PRO A 203 -8.38 -14.94 8.35
N GLU A 204 -7.68 -16.05 8.11
CA GLU A 204 -8.30 -17.25 7.50
C GLU A 204 -9.45 -17.84 8.33
N GLY A 205 -9.49 -17.60 9.64
CA GLY A 205 -10.59 -18.01 10.52
C GLY A 205 -11.79 -17.05 10.51
N GLY A 206 -11.77 -16.02 9.67
CA GLY A 206 -12.80 -14.97 9.65
C GLY A 206 -12.85 -14.17 10.95
N PHE A 207 -13.91 -13.38 11.09
CA PHE A 207 -14.25 -12.69 12.33
C PHE A 207 -15.02 -13.61 13.27
N SER A 208 -14.88 -13.39 14.57
CA SER A 208 -15.76 -13.98 15.58
C SER A 208 -17.18 -13.38 15.50
N GLU A 209 -18.15 -14.05 16.12
CA GLU A 209 -19.53 -13.54 16.18
C GLU A 209 -19.62 -12.21 16.94
N ASP A 210 -18.83 -12.06 18.01
CA ASP A 210 -18.75 -10.82 18.78
C ASP A 210 -18.17 -9.68 17.94
N GLU A 211 -17.13 -9.94 17.15
CA GLU A 211 -16.54 -8.96 16.23
C GLU A 211 -17.51 -8.58 15.11
N ARG A 212 -18.23 -9.55 14.52
CA ARG A 212 -19.26 -9.26 13.51
C ARG A 212 -20.37 -8.39 14.10
N THR A 213 -20.84 -8.73 15.30
CA THR A 213 -21.89 -7.98 16.01
C THR A 213 -21.43 -6.55 16.29
N LEU A 214 -20.20 -6.38 16.77
CA LEU A 214 -19.60 -5.06 17.01
C LEU A 214 -19.45 -4.26 15.72
N LEU A 215 -18.86 -4.84 14.66
CA LEU A 215 -18.68 -4.15 13.38
C LEU A 215 -20.02 -3.68 12.81
N ARG A 216 -21.05 -4.52 12.87
CA ARG A 216 -22.39 -4.19 12.36
C ARG A 216 -23.15 -3.15 13.20
N SER A 217 -22.77 -2.94 14.47
CA SER A 217 -23.41 -1.94 15.33
C SER A 217 -22.86 -0.53 15.15
N LEU A 218 -21.76 -0.37 14.41
CA LEU A 218 -21.07 0.92 14.23
C LEU A 218 -21.54 1.62 12.95
N ASP A 219 -22.03 2.86 13.10
CA ASP A 219 -22.62 3.64 12.00
C ASP A 219 -21.65 3.94 10.85
N PHE A 220 -20.34 3.99 11.12
CA PHE A 220 -19.30 4.23 10.12
C PHE A 220 -18.84 2.95 9.40
N VAL A 221 -19.43 1.80 9.71
CA VAL A 221 -19.06 0.51 9.12
C VAL A 221 -20.11 0.08 8.09
N SER A 222 -19.67 -0.59 7.02
CA SER A 222 -20.55 -1.24 6.06
C SER A 222 -20.00 -2.60 5.69
N ALA A 223 -20.85 -3.62 5.72
CA ALA A 223 -20.50 -4.96 5.26
C ALA A 223 -20.52 -5.01 3.73
N ILE A 224 -19.53 -5.68 3.13
CA ILE A 224 -19.54 -5.99 1.71
C ILE A 224 -19.24 -7.48 1.47
N PRO A 225 -20.00 -8.18 0.61
CA PRO A 225 -19.70 -9.54 0.20
C PRO A 225 -18.66 -9.58 -0.94
N LEU A 226 -17.95 -10.69 -1.10
CA LEU A 226 -17.02 -10.90 -2.22
C LEU A 226 -17.41 -12.12 -3.08
N GLY A 227 -18.68 -12.16 -3.47
CA GLY A 227 -19.23 -13.28 -4.24
C GLY A 227 -19.63 -14.48 -3.36
N PRO A 228 -20.09 -15.58 -3.98
CA PRO A 228 -20.63 -16.74 -3.28
C PRO A 228 -19.56 -17.73 -2.81
N ARG A 229 -18.27 -17.46 -3.08
CA ARG A 229 -17.17 -18.39 -2.77
C ARG A 229 -16.39 -17.86 -1.57
N ILE A 230 -16.04 -18.75 -0.66
CA ILE A 230 -15.10 -18.43 0.42
C ILE A 230 -13.73 -18.18 -0.19
N LEU A 231 -13.28 -16.93 -0.11
CA LEU A 231 -11.96 -16.52 -0.56
C LEU A 231 -10.96 -16.70 0.58
N ARG A 232 -9.72 -17.04 0.25
CA ARG A 232 -8.61 -16.91 1.21
C ARG A 232 -8.41 -15.42 1.53
N ALA A 233 -7.91 -15.11 2.72
CA ALA A 233 -7.75 -13.72 3.18
C ALA A 233 -6.89 -12.86 2.22
N ASP A 234 -5.80 -13.42 1.69
CA ASP A 234 -4.97 -12.76 0.66
C ASP A 234 -5.75 -12.46 -0.64
N THR A 235 -6.56 -13.41 -1.08
CA THR A 235 -7.40 -13.29 -2.28
C THR A 235 -8.54 -12.30 -2.05
N ALA A 236 -9.15 -12.32 -0.87
CA ALA A 236 -10.20 -11.40 -0.47
C ALA A 236 -9.71 -9.96 -0.47
N ALA A 237 -8.51 -9.71 0.07
CA ALA A 237 -7.88 -8.39 0.05
C ALA A 237 -7.72 -7.85 -1.38
N VAL A 238 -7.10 -8.63 -2.27
CA VAL A 238 -6.90 -8.21 -3.67
C VAL A 238 -8.23 -7.96 -4.37
N ALA A 239 -9.22 -8.84 -4.18
CA ALA A 239 -10.53 -8.70 -4.78
C ALA A 239 -11.26 -7.44 -4.27
N ALA A 240 -11.26 -7.20 -2.96
CA ALA A 240 -11.90 -6.04 -2.36
C ALA A 240 -11.26 -4.74 -2.85
N LEU A 241 -9.93 -4.64 -2.80
CA LEU A 241 -9.19 -3.46 -3.24
C LEU A 241 -9.46 -3.16 -4.72
N ALA A 242 -9.38 -4.17 -5.60
CA ALA A 242 -9.63 -4.00 -7.02
C ALA A 242 -11.07 -3.53 -7.30
N VAL A 243 -12.07 -4.11 -6.63
CA VAL A 243 -13.47 -3.72 -6.84
C VAL A 243 -13.76 -2.32 -6.27
N ILE A 244 -13.18 -1.95 -5.14
CA ILE A 244 -13.28 -0.59 -4.58
C ILE A 244 -12.69 0.42 -5.56
N GLN A 245 -11.44 0.20 -6.02
CA GLN A 245 -10.79 1.13 -6.94
C GLN A 245 -11.56 1.27 -8.27
N ALA A 246 -12.01 0.15 -8.84
CA ALA A 246 -12.79 0.13 -10.08
C ALA A 246 -14.18 0.79 -9.99
N THR A 247 -14.70 1.03 -8.78
CA THR A 247 -16.06 1.55 -8.60
C THR A 247 -16.08 2.97 -8.05
N VAL A 248 -15.38 3.20 -6.94
CA VAL A 248 -15.41 4.44 -6.14
C VAL A 248 -14.03 5.05 -5.93
N GLY A 249 -12.97 4.40 -6.42
CA GLY A 249 -11.60 4.88 -6.32
C GLY A 249 -11.05 5.44 -7.63
N ASP A 250 -9.74 5.30 -7.81
CA ASP A 250 -8.96 6.06 -8.82
C ASP A 250 -8.84 5.38 -10.19
N TRP A 251 -9.54 4.26 -10.41
CA TRP A 251 -9.58 3.58 -11.72
C TRP A 251 -10.70 4.10 -12.64
N THR A 252 -11.51 5.06 -12.17
CA THR A 252 -12.64 5.64 -12.93
C THR A 252 -12.49 7.12 -13.19
#